data_AF-A0AAW5JCZ6-F1
#
_entry.id   AF-A0AAW5JCZ6-F1
#
_cell.length_a   1.000
_cell.length_b   1.000
_cell.length_c   1.000
_cell.angle_alpha   90.00
_cell.angle_beta   90.00
_cell.angle_gamma   90.00
#
_symmetry.space_group_name_H-M   'P 1'
#
loop_
_entity.id
_entity.type
_entity.pdbx_description
1 polymer ?
#
loop_
_entity_poly.entity_id
_entity_poly.type
_entity_poly.pdbx_seq_one_letter_code
_entity_poly.pdbx_strand_id
1 'polypeptide(L)'
;WQQRPLEPMYPVIFFDALRVKIRDEGLVCNKAIYLALGVLPDGTRDIVGIWIESTEGAKFWMKVFNDLKTRGVEDVLIAVTDGLKGIPEA
;
A
#
# COMPACT_ATOMS: atom_id res chain seq x y z
N TRP A 1 11.42 -10.21 0.55
CA TRP A 1 10.00 -10.29 0.16
C TRP A 1 9.45 -8.92 -0.23
N GLN A 2 9.67 -7.84 0.55
CA GLN A 2 9.14 -6.50 0.21
C GLN A 2 9.61 -5.92 -1.13
N GLN A 3 10.82 -6.24 -1.59
CA GLN A 3 11.33 -5.80 -2.91
C GLN A 3 11.19 -6.86 -4.00
N ARG A 4 10.33 -7.88 -3.79
CA ARG A 4 10.13 -8.88 -4.84
C ARG A 4 9.48 -8.22 -6.07
N PRO A 5 9.74 -8.73 -7.28
CA PRO A 5 8.97 -8.40 -8.46
C PRO A 5 7.48 -8.66 -8.23
N LEU A 6 6.65 -7.76 -8.74
CA LEU A 6 5.20 -7.85 -8.73
C LEU A 6 4.70 -8.21 -10.12
N GLU A 7 3.46 -8.70 -10.20
CA GLU A 7 2.84 -8.97 -11.49
C GLU A 7 2.58 -7.65 -12.25
N PRO A 8 2.67 -7.65 -13.59
CA PRO A 8 2.51 -6.43 -14.38
C PRO A 8 1.10 -5.84 -14.29
N MET A 9 0.09 -6.65 -13.98
CA MET A 9 -1.29 -6.20 -13.94
C MET A 9 -2.07 -6.83 -12.79
N TYR A 10 -2.80 -5.99 -12.06
CA TYR A 10 -3.73 -6.39 -11.01
C TYR A 10 -5.14 -5.86 -11.33
N PRO A 11 -6.15 -6.74 -11.54
CA PRO A 11 -7.52 -6.29 -11.72
C PRO A 11 -8.04 -5.40 -10.58
N VAL A 12 -7.69 -5.74 -9.34
CA VAL A 12 -8.10 -4.98 -8.16
C VAL A 12 -6.97 -4.91 -7.15
N ILE A 13 -6.72 -3.74 -6.58
CA ILE A 13 -5.89 -3.56 -5.38
C ILE A 13 -6.71 -2.83 -4.30
N PHE A 14 -6.71 -3.40 -3.10
CA PHE A 14 -7.27 -2.79 -1.90
C PHE A 14 -6.16 -2.10 -1.12
N PHE A 15 -6.36 -0.83 -0.79
CA PHE A 15 -5.51 -0.05 0.10
C PHE A 15 -6.23 0.18 1.42
N ASP A 16 -5.57 -0.19 2.51
CA ASP A 16 -6.13 -0.10 3.86
C ASP A 16 -5.03 0.31 4.87
N ALA A 17 -5.43 0.73 6.06
CA ALA A 17 -4.55 1.17 7.13
C ALA A 17 -4.96 0.59 8.49
N LEU A 18 -4.04 -0.14 9.12
CA LEU A 18 -4.22 -0.66 10.48
C LEU A 18 -3.54 0.26 11.50
N ARG A 19 -4.28 0.71 12.51
CA ARG A 19 -3.73 1.45 13.66
C ARG A 19 -3.21 0.47 14.70
N VAL A 20 -1.88 0.45 14.89
CA VAL A 20 -1.22 -0.47 15.81
C VAL A 20 -0.43 0.31 16.86
N LYS A 21 -0.48 -0.15 18.11
CA LYS A 21 0.40 0.32 19.18
C LYS A 21 1.78 -0.29 19.00
N ILE A 22 2.78 0.53 18.70
CA ILE A 22 4.15 0.11 18.47
C ILE A 22 5.04 0.81 19.50
N ARG A 23 6.00 0.07 20.06
CA ARG A 23 7.07 0.68 20.86
C ARG A 23 8.12 1.25 19.91
N ASP A 24 8.28 2.56 19.95
CA ASP A 24 9.24 3.31 19.14
C ASP A 24 10.05 4.22 20.05
N GLU A 25 11.38 4.15 19.97
CA GLU A 25 12.30 4.91 20.82
C GLU A 25 11.99 4.88 22.33
N GLY A 26 11.51 3.72 22.83
CA GLY A 26 11.17 3.53 24.24
C GLY A 26 9.78 4.01 24.65
N LEU A 27 9.03 4.65 23.75
CA LEU A 27 7.65 5.11 23.97
C LEU A 27 6.66 4.23 23.19
N VAL A 28 5.48 3.96 23.75
CA VAL A 28 4.40 3.30 23.00
C VAL A 28 3.57 4.36 22.30
N CYS A 29 3.57 4.32 20.97
CA CYS A 29 2.83 5.25 20.13
C CYS A 29 1.89 4.50 19.18
N ASN A 30 0.81 5.16 18.74
CA ASN A 30 -0.08 4.63 17.71
C ASN A 30 0.49 4.98 16.33
N LYS A 31 0.90 3.97 15.56
CA LYS A 31 1.31 4.14 14.15
C LYS A 31 0.28 3.54 13.20
N ALA A 32 0.18 4.12 12.02
CA ALA A 32 -0.58 3.53 10.92
C ALA A 32 0.33 2.60 10.12
N ILE A 33 -0.17 1.40 9.85
CA ILE A 33 0.45 0.43 8.96
C ILE A 33 -0.44 0.35 7.73
N TYR A 34 0.05 0.88 6.61
CA TYR A 34 -0.63 0.85 5.33
C TYR A 34 -0.33 -0.45 4.61
N LEU A 35 -1.35 -1.08 4.03
CA LEU A 35 -1.22 -2.33 3.29
C LEU A 35 -1.88 -2.21 1.91
N ALA A 36 -1.28 -2.89 0.93
CA ALA A 36 -1.85 -3.09 -0.39
C ALA A 36 -2.07 -4.59 -0.63
N LEU A 37 -3.34 -4.97 -0.79
CA LEU A 37 -3.75 -6.34 -1.11
C LEU A 37 -4.23 -6.37 -2.56
N GLY A 38 -3.47 -7.03 -3.42
CA GLY A 38 -3.80 -7.24 -4.82
C GLY A 38 -4.57 -8.53 -5.02
N VAL A 39 -5.40 -8.55 -6.05
CA VAL A 39 -6.04 -9.76 -6.57
C VAL A 39 -5.53 -9.97 -7.99
N LEU A 40 -5.06 -11.17 -8.29
CA LEU A 40 -4.59 -11.58 -9.62
C LEU A 40 -5.76 -11.96 -10.53
N PRO A 41 -5.56 -12.07 -11.86
CA PRO A 41 -6.62 -12.46 -12.80
C PRO A 41 -7.29 -13.82 -12.51
N ASP A 42 -6.56 -14.73 -11.86
CA ASP A 42 -7.07 -16.04 -11.43
C ASP A 42 -7.83 -16.01 -10.09
N GLY A 43 -7.92 -14.82 -9.45
CA GLY A 43 -8.55 -14.62 -8.14
C GLY A 43 -7.63 -14.86 -6.95
N THR A 44 -6.35 -15.20 -7.16
CA THR A 44 -5.37 -15.38 -6.09
C THR A 44 -5.09 -14.03 -5.42
N ARG A 45 -5.04 -14.04 -4.08
CA ARG A 45 -4.75 -12.86 -3.28
C ARG A 45 -3.25 -12.74 -3.06
N ASP A 46 -2.74 -11.53 -3.22
CA ASP A 46 -1.32 -11.23 -3.12
C ASP A 46 -1.08 -10.02 -2.22
N ILE A 47 -0.17 -10.13 -1.26
CA ILE A 47 0.28 -8.99 -0.46
C ILE A 47 1.33 -8.24 -1.28
N VAL A 48 0.89 -7.11 -1.84
CA VAL A 48 1.68 -6.30 -2.76
C VAL A 48 2.68 -5.45 -1.99
N GLY A 49 2.30 -4.93 -0.82
CA GLY A 49 3.22 -4.24 0.07
C GLY A 49 2.62 -3.84 1.41
N ILE A 50 3.51 -3.49 2.33
CA ILE A 50 3.20 -3.00 3.67
C ILE A 50 4.17 -1.87 3.99
N TRP A 51 3.64 -0.73 4.45
CA TRP A 51 4.42 0.46 4.78
C TRP A 51 4.01 0.98 6.16
N ILE A 52 4.99 1.48 6.92
CA ILE A 52 4.75 2.16 8.18
C ILE A 52 5.13 3.61 7.96
N GLU A 53 4.18 4.52 8.18
CA GLU A 53 4.43 5.95 8.05
C GLU A 53 3.70 6.72 9.16
N SER A 54 4.27 7.86 9.51
CA SER A 54 3.78 8.72 10.59
C SER A 54 2.66 9.64 10.13
N THR A 55 2.65 10.00 8.84
CA THR A 55 1.73 10.95 8.24
C THR A 55 1.09 10.40 6.96
N GLU A 56 -0.20 10.65 6.81
CA GLU A 56 -0.97 10.30 5.62
C GLU A 56 -1.09 11.52 4.70
N GLY A 57 -0.81 11.35 3.41
CA GLY A 57 -1.00 12.40 2.41
C GLY A 57 -0.43 12.04 1.05
N ALA A 58 -0.63 12.91 0.07
CA ALA A 58 -0.32 12.63 -1.34
C ALA A 58 1.14 12.24 -1.58
N LYS A 59 2.10 12.85 -0.86
CA LYS A 59 3.53 12.49 -0.98
C LYS A 59 3.82 11.05 -0.56
N PHE A 60 3.12 10.55 0.46
CA PHE A 60 3.27 9.18 0.91
C PHE A 60 2.70 8.23 -0.14
N TRP A 61 1.48 8.47 -0.63
CA TRP A 61 0.84 7.64 -1.65
C TRP A 61 1.62 7.63 -2.97
N MET A 62 2.17 8.78 -3.38
CA MET A 62 3.11 8.85 -4.50
C MET A 62 4.33 7.94 -4.31
N LYS A 63 4.89 7.89 -3.11
CA LYS A 63 6.01 6.99 -2.81
C LYS A 63 5.58 5.52 -2.90
N VAL A 64 4.39 5.19 -2.41
CA VAL A 64 3.81 3.83 -2.51
C VAL A 64 3.62 3.44 -3.98
N PHE A 65 2.96 4.26 -4.78
CA PHE A 65 2.70 3.95 -6.20
C PHE A 65 3.98 3.87 -7.03
N ASN A 66 4.98 4.72 -6.75
CA ASN A 66 6.30 4.61 -7.38
C ASN A 66 7.04 3.32 -6.99
N ASP A 67 6.92 2.87 -5.74
CA ASP A 67 7.47 1.56 -5.31
C ASP A 67 6.82 0.41 -6.08
N LEU A 68 5.49 0.40 -6.18
CA LEU A 68 4.75 -0.60 -6.95
C LEU A 68 5.19 -0.64 -8.41
N LYS A 69 5.27 0.53 -9.05
CA LYS A 69 5.73 0.67 -10.43
C LYS A 69 7.17 0.19 -10.62
N THR A 70 8.07 0.57 -9.73
CA THR A 70 9.48 0.14 -9.77
C THR A 70 9.63 -1.37 -9.63
N ARG A 71 8.70 -2.00 -8.92
CA ARG A 71 8.66 -3.46 -8.72
C ARG A 71 7.95 -4.22 -9.83
N GLY A 72 7.43 -3.54 -10.85
CA GLY A 72 6.91 -4.14 -12.07
C GLY A 72 5.42 -3.97 -12.31
N VAL A 73 4.66 -3.31 -11.41
CA VAL A 73 3.24 -3.04 -11.67
C VAL A 73 3.09 -2.00 -12.78
N GLU A 74 2.43 -2.38 -13.86
CA GLU A 74 2.15 -1.53 -15.02
C GLU A 74 0.71 -1.03 -15.03
N ASP A 75 -0.25 -1.87 -14.60
CA ASP A 75 -1.68 -1.52 -14.64
C ASP A 75 -2.47 -2.03 -13.42
N VAL A 76 -3.42 -1.19 -12.99
CA VAL A 76 -4.36 -1.46 -11.90
C VAL A 76 -5.74 -0.96 -12.32
N LEU A 77 -6.67 -1.87 -12.60
CA LEU A 77 -7.98 -1.47 -13.14
C LEU A 77 -8.87 -0.82 -12.08
N ILE A 78 -8.81 -1.32 -10.84
CA ILE A 78 -9.62 -0.83 -9.73
C ILE A 78 -8.75 -0.69 -8.49
N ALA A 79 -8.58 0.55 -8.01
CA ALA A 79 -8.04 0.84 -6.69
C ALA A 79 -9.20 1.06 -5.70
N VAL A 80 -9.31 0.20 -4.70
CA VAL A 80 -10.32 0.30 -3.63
C VAL A 80 -9.68 0.94 -2.41
N THR A 81 -10.29 2.02 -1.91
CA THR A 81 -9.78 2.80 -0.77
C THR A 81 -10.96 3.20 0.13
N ASP A 82 -10.72 3.42 1.42
CA ASP A 82 -11.75 3.82 2.40
C ASP A 82 -11.84 5.35 2.60
N GLY A 83 -11.29 6.13 1.66
CA GLY A 83 -11.21 7.59 1.77
C GLY A 83 -9.87 8.11 2.30
N LEU A 84 -8.80 7.31 2.17
CA LEU A 84 -7.43 7.69 2.50
C LEU A 84 -7.05 9.01 1.80
N LYS A 85 -6.57 9.97 2.60
CA LYS A 85 -6.30 11.35 2.14
C LYS A 85 -5.10 11.37 1.19
N GLY A 86 -5.23 12.10 0.09
CA GLY A 86 -4.11 12.33 -0.82
C GLY A 86 -3.95 11.27 -1.91
N ILE A 87 -4.78 10.21 -1.94
CA ILE A 87 -4.74 9.21 -3.02
C ILE A 87 -5.17 9.82 -4.36
N PRO A 88 -6.28 10.58 -4.46
CA PRO A 88 -6.69 11.15 -5.75
C PRO A 88 -5.67 12.12 -6.36
N GLU A 89 -4.85 12.77 -5.52
CA GLU A 89 -3.82 13.73 -5.94
C GLU A 89 -2.44 13.10 -6.20
N ALA A 90 -2.26 11.82 -5.85
CA ALA A 90 -1.03 11.06 -6.06
C ALA A 90 -1.07 10.31 -7.40
#